data_AF-A0A2X1PR90-F1
#
_entry.id   AF-A0A2X1PR90-F1
#
_cell.length_a   1.000
_cell.length_b   1.000
_cell.length_c   1.000
_cell.angle_alpha   90.00
_cell.angle_beta   90.00
_cell.angle_gamma   90.00
#
_symmetry.space_group_name_H-M   'P 1'
#
loop_
_entity.id
_entity.type
_entity.pdbx_description
1 polymer ?
#
loop_
_entity_poly.entity_id
_entity_poly.type
_entity_poly.pdbx_seq_one_letter_code
_entity_poly.pdbx_strand_id
1 'polypeptide(L)'
;MAELEENLYSFADYAEIESYISVAEVEEQKTWAGYVQQMAQEQNIELDFLALNKLYQLLVRESENRFLINASPLKLKEILQDASTFAEKTALSAVDFEGIFQQKLAQYGFLKETNLCRYFKRASLCRNARRNCWTN
;
A
#
# COMPACT_ATOMS: atom_id res chain seq x y z
N MET A 1 16.67 -39.46 8.55
CA MET A 1 15.81 -38.89 7.50
C MET A 1 14.47 -38.68 8.17
N ALA A 2 14.02 -37.43 8.30
CA ALA A 2 12.74 -37.13 8.91
C ALA A 2 11.63 -37.60 7.96
N GLU A 3 10.89 -38.65 8.37
CA GLU A 3 9.66 -39.05 7.71
C GLU A 3 8.63 -37.93 7.92
N LEU A 4 8.20 -37.30 6.82
CA LEU A 4 7.15 -36.29 6.83
C LEU A 4 5.85 -36.98 7.24
N GLU A 5 5.21 -36.50 8.32
CA GLU A 5 3.95 -37.05 8.83
C GLU A 5 2.87 -37.10 7.74
N GLU A 6 2.43 -38.32 7.42
CA GLU A 6 1.46 -38.64 6.37
C GLU A 6 0.07 -38.05 6.64
N ASN A 7 -0.22 -37.65 7.89
CA ASN A 7 -1.51 -37.07 8.28
C ASN A 7 -1.70 -35.61 7.83
N LEU A 8 -0.61 -34.90 7.47
CA LEU A 8 -0.69 -33.49 7.07
C LEU A 8 -1.35 -33.33 5.69
N TYR A 9 -1.26 -34.37 4.85
CA TYR A 9 -1.85 -34.40 3.51
C TYR A 9 -3.39 -34.38 3.52
N SER A 10 -4.03 -34.80 4.62
CA SER A 10 -5.49 -34.88 4.74
C SER A 10 -6.17 -33.58 5.17
N PHE A 11 -5.41 -32.56 5.59
CA PHE A 11 -5.93 -31.26 6.07
C PHE A 11 -5.76 -30.11 5.08
N ALA A 12 -5.26 -30.42 3.89
CA ALA A 12 -4.68 -29.48 2.96
C ALA A 12 -5.64 -29.09 1.82
N ASP A 13 -6.87 -28.69 2.13
CA ASP A 13 -7.62 -27.81 1.23
C ASP A 13 -6.98 -26.41 1.29
N TYR A 14 -5.76 -26.29 0.75
CA TYR A 14 -5.08 -25.02 0.62
C TYR A 14 -5.83 -24.18 -0.40
N ALA A 15 -6.75 -23.36 0.07
CA ALA A 15 -7.26 -22.24 -0.72
C ALA A 15 -6.11 -21.24 -0.88
N GLU A 16 -5.53 -21.18 -2.08
CA GLU A 16 -4.60 -20.11 -2.42
C GLU A 16 -5.33 -18.77 -2.29
N ILE A 17 -4.88 -17.93 -1.35
CA ILE A 17 -5.41 -16.57 -1.23
C ILE A 17 -4.67 -15.71 -2.25
N GLU A 18 -5.36 -15.30 -3.30
CA GLU A 18 -4.81 -14.35 -4.26
C GLU A 18 -4.43 -13.05 -3.54
N SER A 19 -3.21 -12.59 -3.74
CA SER A 19 -2.74 -11.33 -3.16
C SER A 19 -3.35 -10.09 -3.82
N TYR A 20 -3.96 -10.27 -5.00
CA TYR A 20 -4.55 -9.22 -5.80
C TYR A 20 -5.89 -9.65 -6.36
N ILE A 21 -6.83 -8.71 -6.46
CA ILE A 21 -8.13 -8.91 -7.08
C ILE A 21 -8.12 -8.21 -8.44
N SER A 22 -8.62 -8.90 -9.48
CA SER A 22 -8.89 -8.29 -10.79
C SER A 22 -10.06 -7.31 -10.70
N VAL A 23 -9.89 -6.14 -11.28
CA VAL A 23 -10.91 -5.09 -11.42
C VAL A 23 -11.00 -4.62 -12.86
N ALA A 24 -10.75 -5.54 -13.80
CA ALA A 24 -10.78 -5.29 -15.23
C ALA A 24 -12.21 -5.02 -15.72
N GLU A 25 -13.18 -5.72 -15.15
CA GLU A 25 -14.58 -5.60 -15.53
C GLU A 25 -15.40 -4.72 -14.57
N VAL A 26 -16.50 -4.16 -15.08
CA VAL A 26 -17.39 -3.29 -14.30
C VAL A 26 -18.05 -4.06 -13.14
N GLU A 27 -18.37 -5.33 -13.31
CA GLU A 27 -18.97 -6.15 -12.25
C GLU A 27 -17.97 -6.47 -11.12
N GLU A 28 -16.70 -6.68 -11.47
CA GLU A 28 -15.61 -6.84 -10.49
C GLU A 28 -15.40 -5.54 -9.69
N GLN A 29 -15.42 -4.40 -10.37
CA GLN A 29 -15.33 -3.09 -9.72
C GLN A 29 -16.50 -2.83 -8.75
N LYS A 30 -17.73 -3.23 -9.12
CA LYS A 30 -18.89 -3.14 -8.22
C LYS A 30 -18.77 -4.06 -7.02
N THR A 31 -18.31 -5.28 -7.23
CA THR A 31 -18.08 -6.25 -6.15
C THR A 31 -17.07 -5.70 -5.14
N TRP A 32 -15.95 -5.18 -5.63
CA TRP A 32 -14.95 -4.53 -4.78
C TRP A 32 -15.50 -3.29 -4.06
N ALA A 33 -16.22 -2.42 -4.78
CA ALA A 33 -16.82 -1.23 -4.19
C ALA A 33 -17.79 -1.58 -3.06
N GLY A 34 -18.64 -2.59 -3.26
CA GLY A 34 -19.57 -3.08 -2.25
C GLY A 34 -18.84 -3.66 -1.03
N TYR A 35 -17.77 -4.42 -1.25
CA TYR A 35 -16.94 -4.96 -0.18
C TYR A 35 -16.30 -3.86 0.68
N VAL A 36 -15.72 -2.84 0.05
CA VAL A 36 -15.13 -1.70 0.78
C VAL A 36 -16.19 -0.89 1.52
N GLN A 37 -17.37 -0.69 0.92
CA GLN A 37 -18.48 -0.01 1.58
C GLN A 37 -18.96 -0.78 2.82
N GLN A 38 -19.09 -2.10 2.74
CA GLN A 38 -19.44 -2.94 3.90
C GLN A 38 -18.40 -2.82 5.01
N MET A 39 -17.11 -2.91 4.67
CA MET A 39 -16.02 -2.79 5.64
C MET A 39 -15.96 -1.40 6.31
N ALA A 40 -16.31 -0.34 5.57
CA ALA A 40 -16.43 1.01 6.12
C ALA A 40 -17.61 1.13 7.08
N GLN A 41 -18.77 0.56 6.73
CA GLN A 41 -19.95 0.51 7.61
C GLN A 41 -19.66 -0.22 8.93
N GLU A 42 -18.92 -1.33 8.89
CA GLU A 42 -18.49 -2.06 10.10
C GLU A 42 -17.62 -1.21 11.04
N GLN A 43 -16.95 -0.18 10.52
CA GLN A 43 -16.13 0.76 11.28
C GLN A 43 -16.86 2.07 11.61
N ASN A 44 -18.16 2.17 11.30
CA ASN A 44 -18.95 3.41 11.37
C ASN A 44 -18.35 4.56 10.54
N ILE A 45 -17.76 4.24 9.40
CA ILE A 45 -17.18 5.19 8.44
C ILE A 45 -18.13 5.33 7.26
N GLU A 46 -18.49 6.57 6.93
CA GLU A 46 -19.26 6.89 5.73
C GLU A 46 -18.31 7.24 4.60
N LEU A 47 -18.50 6.62 3.43
CA LEU A 47 -17.71 6.86 2.22
C LEU A 47 -18.59 7.39 1.10
N ASP A 48 -18.29 8.61 0.64
CA ASP A 48 -18.84 9.12 -0.61
C ASP A 48 -18.22 8.41 -1.82
N PHE A 49 -18.92 8.37 -2.94
CA PHE A 49 -18.44 7.77 -4.20
C PHE A 49 -17.11 8.37 -4.65
N LEU A 50 -16.92 9.68 -4.49
CA LEU A 50 -15.66 10.34 -4.82
C LEU A 50 -14.51 9.86 -3.92
N ALA A 51 -14.82 9.60 -2.64
CA ALA A 51 -13.86 9.09 -1.66
C ALA A 51 -13.43 7.66 -2.01
N LEU A 52 -14.41 6.80 -2.34
CA LEU A 52 -14.17 5.44 -2.80
C LEU A 52 -13.32 5.39 -4.08
N ASN A 53 -13.60 6.27 -5.05
CA ASN A 53 -12.82 6.38 -6.28
C ASN A 53 -11.37 6.85 -5.99
N LYS A 54 -11.16 7.72 -5.00
CA LYS A 54 -9.80 8.12 -4.60
C LYS A 54 -9.03 6.99 -3.93
N LEU A 55 -9.69 6.22 -3.07
CA LEU A 55 -9.12 5.01 -2.50
C LEU A 55 -8.74 4.00 -3.59
N TYR A 56 -9.61 3.80 -4.60
CA TYR A 56 -9.31 2.97 -5.76
C TYR A 56 -8.02 3.40 -6.48
N GLN A 57 -7.89 4.70 -6.80
CA GLN A 57 -6.70 5.25 -7.46
C GLN A 57 -5.42 5.03 -6.65
N LEU A 58 -5.51 5.14 -5.33
CA LEU A 58 -4.38 4.87 -4.42
C LEU A 58 -3.93 3.40 -4.53
N LEU A 59 -4.87 2.46 -4.45
CA LEU A 59 -4.56 1.03 -4.48
C LEU A 59 -4.03 0.57 -5.83
N VAL A 60 -4.55 1.11 -6.93
CA VAL A 60 -4.05 0.88 -8.29
C VAL A 60 -2.61 1.41 -8.45
N ARG A 61 -2.30 2.54 -7.83
CA ARG A 61 -0.92 3.06 -7.85
C ARG A 61 0.04 2.15 -7.09
N GLU A 62 -0.40 1.61 -5.94
CA GLU A 62 0.42 0.69 -5.13
C GLU A 62 0.60 -0.69 -5.77
N SER A 63 -0.33 -1.15 -6.59
CA SER A 63 -0.23 -2.44 -7.30
C SER A 63 0.65 -2.38 -8.56
N GLU A 64 1.01 -1.18 -9.01
CA GLU A 64 1.70 -0.93 -10.28
C GLU A 64 0.93 -1.46 -11.52
N ASN A 65 -0.33 -1.89 -11.36
CA ASN A 65 -1.16 -2.45 -12.40
C ASN A 65 -2.58 -1.89 -12.34
N ARG A 66 -3.01 -1.30 -13.47
CA ARG A 66 -4.32 -0.66 -13.66
C ARG A 66 -5.54 -1.57 -13.46
N PHE A 67 -5.35 -2.88 -13.45
CA PHE A 67 -6.42 -3.88 -13.33
C PHE A 67 -6.29 -4.76 -12.09
N LEU A 68 -5.24 -4.59 -11.29
CA LEU A 68 -5.05 -5.35 -10.07
C LEU A 68 -5.07 -4.41 -8.88
N ILE A 69 -5.79 -4.79 -7.84
CA ILE A 69 -5.80 -4.08 -6.55
C ILE A 69 -5.41 -5.07 -5.46
N ASN A 70 -4.74 -4.58 -4.42
CA ASN A 70 -4.32 -5.44 -3.31
C ASN A 70 -5.54 -6.06 -2.62
N ALA A 71 -5.55 -7.38 -2.46
CA ALA A 71 -6.65 -8.14 -1.89
C ALA A 71 -6.72 -8.09 -0.36
N SER A 72 -5.67 -7.56 0.31
CA SER A 72 -5.53 -7.62 1.76
C SER A 72 -6.64 -6.86 2.49
N PRO A 73 -7.56 -7.55 3.19
CA PRO A 73 -8.61 -6.91 3.98
C PRO A 73 -8.04 -6.03 5.09
N LEU A 74 -6.96 -6.50 5.72
CA LEU A 74 -6.28 -5.79 6.79
C LEU A 74 -5.77 -4.43 6.31
N LYS A 75 -5.15 -4.39 5.12
CA LYS A 75 -4.62 -3.16 4.55
C LYS A 75 -5.73 -2.15 4.22
N LEU A 76 -6.86 -2.61 3.70
CA LEU A 76 -8.03 -1.75 3.47
C LEU A 76 -8.56 -1.16 4.77
N LYS A 77 -8.66 -1.99 5.82
CA LYS A 77 -9.09 -1.56 7.16
C LYS A 77 -8.15 -0.51 7.74
N GLU A 78 -6.83 -0.74 7.67
CA GLU A 78 -5.81 0.22 8.13
C GLU A 78 -5.94 1.56 7.40
N ILE A 79 -6.08 1.56 6.07
CA ILE A 79 -6.23 2.80 5.30
C ILE A 79 -7.48 3.58 5.71
N LEU A 80 -8.62 2.89 5.91
CA LEU A 80 -9.86 3.53 6.35
C LEU A 80 -9.73 4.12 7.75
N GLN A 81 -9.09 3.39 8.66
CA GLN A 81 -8.88 3.82 10.04
C GLN A 81 -7.88 4.98 10.14
N ASP A 82 -6.78 4.91 9.38
CA ASP A 82 -5.81 6.01 9.24
C ASP A 82 -6.50 7.26 8.69
N ALA A 83 -7.39 7.10 7.72
CA ALA A 83 -8.13 8.21 7.14
C ALA A 83 -9.10 8.87 8.11
N SER A 84 -9.86 8.05 8.85
CA SER A 84 -10.75 8.52 9.92
C SER A 84 -9.96 9.26 11.02
N THR A 85 -8.80 8.72 11.40
CA THR A 85 -7.94 9.30 12.42
C THR A 85 -7.30 10.61 11.95
N PHE A 86 -6.79 10.64 10.72
CA PHE A 86 -6.14 11.82 10.14
C PHE A 86 -7.11 12.98 9.95
N ALA A 87 -8.34 12.69 9.51
CA ALA A 87 -9.35 13.71 9.29
C ALA A 87 -10.21 14.00 10.53
N GLU A 88 -9.98 13.29 11.64
CA GLU A 88 -10.72 13.36 12.90
C GLU A 88 -12.25 13.27 12.70
N LYS A 89 -12.70 12.46 11.74
CA LYS A 89 -14.11 12.33 11.38
C LYS A 89 -14.43 10.96 10.80
N THR A 90 -15.70 10.58 10.91
CA THR A 90 -16.23 9.32 10.38
C THR A 90 -16.74 9.42 8.94
N ALA A 91 -17.14 10.61 8.48
CA ALA A 91 -17.58 10.85 7.11
C ALA A 91 -16.40 11.28 6.23
N LEU A 92 -15.85 10.35 5.47
CA LEU A 92 -14.65 10.54 4.66
C LEU A 92 -14.98 10.97 3.24
N SER A 93 -14.25 11.97 2.76
CA SER A 93 -14.34 12.54 1.42
C SER A 93 -13.08 12.28 0.62
N ALA A 94 -13.14 12.55 -0.68
CA ALA A 94 -11.97 12.48 -1.57
C ALA A 94 -10.79 13.34 -1.11
N VAL A 95 -11.05 14.48 -0.46
CA VAL A 95 -10.01 15.41 0.03
C VAL A 95 -9.20 14.78 1.15
N ASP A 96 -9.86 13.99 2.01
CA ASP A 96 -9.20 13.34 3.16
C ASP A 96 -8.22 12.27 2.69
N PHE A 97 -8.64 11.46 1.71
CA PHE A 97 -7.75 10.48 1.07
C PHE A 97 -6.59 11.12 0.31
N GLU A 98 -6.82 12.26 -0.36
CA GLU A 98 -5.75 13.00 -1.01
C GLU A 98 -4.74 13.54 0.01
N GLY A 99 -5.19 14.02 1.18
CA GLY A 99 -4.31 14.47 2.26
C GLY A 99 -3.35 13.37 2.74
N ILE A 100 -3.88 12.17 2.98
CA ILE A 100 -3.07 10.99 3.37
C ILE A 100 -2.09 10.62 2.26
N PHE A 101 -2.52 10.71 1.01
CA PHE A 101 -1.65 10.41 -0.13
C PHE A 101 -0.46 11.37 -0.20
N GLN A 102 -0.71 12.67 -0.05
CA GLN A 102 0.35 13.67 -0.02
C GLN A 102 1.29 13.47 1.18
N GLN A 103 0.76 13.08 2.33
CA GLN A 103 1.58 12.74 3.50
C GLN A 103 2.47 11.53 3.23
N LYS A 104 1.94 10.44 2.67
CA LYS A 104 2.72 9.26 2.27
C LYS A 104 3.81 9.63 1.25
N LEU A 105 3.47 10.45 0.24
CA LEU A 105 4.43 10.94 -0.74
C LEU A 105 5.55 11.76 -0.11
N ALA A 106 5.24 12.64 0.84
CA ALA A 106 6.24 13.41 1.57
C ALA A 106 7.19 12.51 2.37
N GLN A 107 6.67 11.46 3.03
CA GLN A 107 7.50 10.48 3.74
C GLN A 107 8.46 9.74 2.79
N TYR A 108 7.97 9.26 1.64
CA TYR A 108 8.81 8.63 0.62
C TYR A 108 9.84 9.60 0.02
N GLY A 109 9.45 10.86 -0.21
CA GLY A 109 10.34 11.91 -0.68
C GLY A 109 11.51 12.15 0.27
N PHE A 110 11.22 12.31 1.56
CA PHE A 110 12.24 12.48 2.59
C PHE A 110 13.23 11.29 2.65
N LEU A 111 12.73 10.05 2.56
CA LEU A 111 13.56 8.85 2.51
C LEU A 111 14.45 8.82 1.25
N LYS A 112 13.92 9.26 0.11
CA LYS A 112 14.69 9.34 -1.14
C LYS A 112 15.78 10.40 -1.07
N GLU A 113 15.49 11.57 -0.53
CA GLU A 113 16.46 12.66 -0.35
C GLU A 113 17.58 12.27 0.61
N THR A 114 17.26 11.66 1.74
CA THR A 114 18.26 11.15 2.70
C THR A 114 19.14 10.07 2.09
N ASN A 115 18.55 9.14 1.33
CA ASN A 115 19.31 8.12 0.61
C ASN A 115 20.24 8.74 -0.45
N LEU A 116 19.73 9.63 -1.29
CA LEU A 116 20.54 10.33 -2.29
C LEU A 116 21.67 11.12 -1.62
N CYS A 117 21.39 11.88 -0.57
CA CYS A 117 22.40 12.65 0.17
C CYS A 117 23.49 11.75 0.76
N ARG A 118 23.14 10.56 1.28
CA ARG A 118 24.12 9.55 1.73
C ARG A 118 24.97 9.02 0.57
N TYR A 119 24.37 8.69 -0.57
CA TYR A 119 25.11 8.27 -1.77
C TYR A 119 26.08 9.36 -2.26
N PHE A 120 25.63 10.61 -2.34
CA PHE A 120 26.46 11.74 -2.76
C PHE A 120 27.60 12.02 -1.78
N LYS A 121 27.35 12.01 -0.46
CA LYS A 121 28.41 12.12 0.56
C LYS A 121 29.41 10.98 0.49
N ARG A 122 28.95 9.74 0.29
CA ARG A 122 29.84 8.58 0.15
C ARG A 122 30.69 8.68 -1.12
N ALA A 123 30.10 9.10 -2.23
CA ALA A 123 30.82 9.30 -3.50
C ALA A 123 31.83 10.46 -3.44
N SER A 124 31.56 11.53 -2.69
CA SER A 124 32.52 12.64 -2.50
C SER A 124 33.69 12.21 -1.59
N LEU A 125 33.43 11.46 -0.52
CA LEU A 125 34.46 10.87 0.33
C LEU A 125 35.38 9.92 -0.44
N CYS A 126 34.82 9.02 -1.26
CA CYS A 126 35.63 8.12 -2.11
C CYS A 126 36.49 8.90 -3.14
N ARG A 127 35.96 9.98 -3.73
CA ARG A 127 36.72 10.85 -4.65
C ARG A 127 37.84 11.62 -3.95
N ASN A 128 37.64 12.08 -2.73
CA ASN A 128 38.67 12.77 -1.95
C ASN A 128 39.75 11.80 -1.45
N ALA A 129 39.37 10.60 -0.98
CA ALA A 129 40.33 9.55 -0.64
C ALA A 129 41.20 9.13 -1.84
N ARG A 130 40.59 9.01 -3.04
CA ARG A 130 41.32 8.70 -4.28
C ARG A 130 42.26 9.83 -4.69
N ARG A 131 41.91 11.11 -4.50
CA ARG A 131 42.82 12.26 -4.76
C ARG A 131 43.99 12.31 -3.77
N ASN A 132 43.75 11.99 -2.50
CA ASN A 132 44.79 11.99 -1.47
C ASN A 132 45.80 10.83 -1.62
N CYS A 133 45.40 9.70 -2.22
CA CYS A 133 46.34 8.61 -2.54
C CYS A 133 47.31 8.91 -3.71
N TRP A 134 47.06 9.93 -4.53
CA TRP A 134 47.91 10.31 -5.67
C TRP A 134 48.79 11.54 -5.38
N THR A 135 48.75 12.08 -4.16
CA THR A 135 49.46 13.30 -3.75
C THR A 135 50.56 13.06 -2.71
N ASN A 136 50.98 11.80 -2.52
CA ASN A 136 52.17 11.42 -1.75
C ASN A 136 53.16 10.64 -2.62
#